data_AF-A0A8S3X496-F1
#
_entry.id   AF-A0A8S3X496-F1
#
_cell.length_a   1.000
_cell.length_b   1.000
_cell.length_c   1.000
_cell.angle_alpha   90.00
_cell.angle_beta   90.00
_cell.angle_gamma   90.00
#
_symmetry.space_group_name_H-M   'P 1'
#
loop_
_entity.id
_entity.type
_entity.pdbx_description
1 polymer ?
#
loop_
_entity_poly.entity_id
_entity_poly.type
_entity_poly.pdbx_seq_one_letter_code
_entity_poly.pdbx_strand_id
1 'polypeptide(L)'
;MAVKYSACGKYMSPQDGANVTCTKCNKQLHRACVGIPVGASLMPSWACPECKLKEKRCNKDTTLIKPATITVANSSEVSNLGEELRCFREEMRQTREEFRAFREELQDIRNLVSKCDARLDKLENTVQTILESQEQYSSQGLKIEILKLESTVNQLQADLNDRDQELLANDVELSGIPEESGENPTHLVLSVVTKLGVHLEEKELVHCMRILLALSFYATGSYQKLVGGTYGTLMSQQSVSRAIREVTDALNNPNILGKWIRFPQTRQERDAIKRRFYEKFNIPAVLGCIDGTHISIVRPTENEERFFNRKHFHSRNVLIICDADLNILSVDASFGGASHDSFIWNQHPVKNHMISLLSSGENVYLLGEHNKSEEEHYE
;
A
#
# COMPACT_ATOMS: atom_id res chain seq x y z
N MET A 1 18.72 -53.84 -25.04
CA MET A 1 18.74 -53.26 -23.68
C MET A 1 20.16 -52.80 -23.39
N ALA A 2 20.38 -51.50 -23.21
CA ALA A 2 21.71 -50.92 -23.01
C ALA A 2 22.16 -51.11 -21.55
N VAL A 3 23.33 -51.71 -21.33
CA VAL A 3 23.90 -51.97 -20.00
C VAL A 3 24.92 -50.88 -19.68
N LYS A 4 24.79 -50.27 -18.50
CA LYS A 4 25.67 -49.18 -18.02
C LYS A 4 26.95 -49.78 -17.43
N TYR A 5 28.12 -49.34 -17.90
CA TYR A 5 29.38 -49.82 -17.35
C TYR A 5 29.83 -49.06 -16.10
N SER A 6 30.23 -49.81 -15.07
CA SER A 6 30.48 -49.32 -13.71
C SER A 6 31.71 -48.42 -13.53
N ALA A 7 32.59 -48.31 -14.53
CA ALA A 7 33.79 -47.47 -14.43
C ALA A 7 33.63 -46.07 -15.06
N CYS A 8 32.71 -45.87 -16.01
CA CYS A 8 32.54 -44.57 -16.71
C CYS A 8 31.09 -44.15 -16.94
N GLY A 9 30.10 -44.97 -16.58
CA GLY A 9 28.69 -44.57 -16.52
C GLY A 9 27.96 -44.34 -17.85
N LYS A 10 28.56 -44.64 -19.01
CA LYS A 10 27.94 -44.47 -20.34
C LYS A 10 27.22 -45.74 -20.82
N TYR A 11 26.17 -45.57 -21.64
CA TYR A 11 25.32 -46.62 -22.25
C TYR A 11 25.77 -46.92 -23.71
N MET A 12 25.63 -48.16 -24.19
CA MET A 12 26.10 -48.56 -25.54
C MET A 12 25.00 -48.67 -26.62
N SER A 13 25.43 -48.45 -27.87
CA SER A 13 24.95 -49.12 -29.10
C SER A 13 25.91 -50.28 -29.49
N PRO A 14 25.46 -51.31 -30.23
CA PRO A 14 26.03 -52.66 -30.15
C PRO A 14 27.27 -53.00 -30.99
N GLN A 15 27.98 -52.05 -31.62
CA GLN A 15 28.86 -52.37 -32.75
C GLN A 15 30.39 -52.18 -32.62
N ASP A 16 30.94 -51.80 -31.47
CA ASP A 16 32.42 -51.68 -31.36
C ASP A 16 33.02 -52.69 -30.36
N GLY A 17 33.72 -53.70 -30.90
CA GLY A 17 34.36 -54.82 -30.20
C GLY A 17 35.60 -54.45 -29.35
N ALA A 18 35.51 -53.40 -28.52
CA ALA A 18 36.61 -52.92 -27.67
C ALA A 18 36.38 -53.16 -26.16
N ASN A 19 35.79 -54.31 -25.81
CA ASN A 19 35.48 -54.69 -24.43
C ASN A 19 36.46 -55.73 -23.87
N VAL A 20 36.59 -55.78 -22.53
CA VAL A 20 37.37 -56.78 -21.79
C VAL A 20 36.60 -57.21 -20.54
N THR A 21 36.62 -58.51 -20.22
CA THR A 21 36.01 -59.04 -18.99
C THR A 21 37.09 -59.31 -17.95
N CYS A 22 36.90 -58.82 -16.73
CA CYS A 22 37.77 -59.14 -15.60
C CYS A 22 37.53 -60.59 -15.15
N THR A 23 38.58 -61.41 -15.07
CA THR A 23 38.42 -62.82 -14.67
C THR A 23 38.13 -63.03 -13.18
N LYS A 24 38.33 -62.01 -12.34
CA LYS A 24 38.06 -62.09 -10.89
C LYS A 24 36.63 -61.72 -10.51
N CYS A 25 36.03 -60.76 -11.20
CA CYS A 25 34.69 -60.26 -10.85
C CYS A 25 33.67 -60.40 -12.00
N ASN A 26 34.07 -60.95 -13.15
CA ASN A 26 33.27 -61.12 -14.36
C ASN A 26 32.59 -59.85 -14.90
N LYS A 27 32.99 -58.66 -14.43
CA LYS A 27 32.51 -57.39 -15.00
C LYS A 27 33.17 -57.16 -16.36
N GLN A 28 32.35 -56.90 -17.37
CA GLN A 28 32.82 -56.35 -18.64
C GLN A 28 33.19 -54.86 -18.42
N LEU A 29 34.20 -54.38 -19.13
CA LEU A 29 34.78 -53.05 -19.02
C LEU A 29 35.26 -52.59 -20.40
N HIS A 30 35.23 -51.29 -20.68
CA HIS A 30 35.84 -50.75 -21.90
C HIS A 30 37.35 -50.77 -21.78
N ARG A 31 38.04 -51.27 -22.81
CA ARG A 31 39.51 -51.36 -22.84
C ARG A 31 40.19 -50.01 -22.61
N ALA A 32 39.66 -48.95 -23.24
CA ALA A 32 40.17 -47.59 -23.08
C ALA A 32 40.07 -47.08 -21.63
N CYS A 33 38.95 -47.35 -20.93
CA CYS A 33 38.76 -46.90 -19.55
C CYS A 33 39.70 -47.59 -18.55
N VAL A 34 40.25 -48.75 -18.89
CA VAL A 34 41.24 -49.47 -18.07
C VAL A 34 42.66 -49.40 -18.65
N GLY A 35 42.89 -48.50 -19.62
CA GLY A 35 44.22 -48.24 -20.18
C GLY A 35 44.77 -49.32 -21.12
N ILE A 36 43.92 -50.15 -21.71
CA ILE A 36 44.32 -51.19 -22.67
C ILE A 36 44.12 -50.68 -24.11
N PRO A 37 45.17 -50.65 -24.95
CA PRO A 37 45.04 -50.28 -26.36
C PRO A 37 44.17 -51.26 -27.14
N VAL A 38 43.50 -50.77 -28.19
CA VAL A 38 42.70 -51.60 -29.11
C VAL A 38 43.63 -52.56 -29.87
N GLY A 39 43.34 -53.86 -29.84
CA GLY A 39 44.13 -54.91 -30.52
C GLY A 39 45.20 -55.63 -29.67
N ALA A 40 45.47 -55.18 -28.44
CA ALA A 40 46.42 -55.88 -27.56
C ALA A 40 45.87 -57.24 -27.08
N SER A 41 46.62 -58.34 -27.20
CA SER A 41 46.21 -59.63 -26.62
C SER A 41 46.38 -59.62 -25.10
N LEU A 42 45.35 -60.06 -24.38
CA LEU A 42 45.35 -60.11 -22.91
C LEU A 42 45.63 -61.54 -22.43
N MET A 43 46.42 -61.63 -21.35
CA MET A 43 46.68 -62.89 -20.66
C MET A 43 45.37 -63.43 -20.04
N PRO A 44 45.14 -64.75 -20.02
CA PRO A 44 43.91 -65.34 -19.45
C PRO A 44 43.64 -65.00 -17.99
N SER A 45 44.66 -64.56 -17.25
CA SER A 45 44.59 -64.17 -15.84
C SER A 45 44.38 -62.66 -15.61
N TRP A 46 43.97 -61.90 -16.63
CA TRP A 46 43.81 -60.45 -16.50
C TRP A 46 42.68 -60.06 -15.52
N ALA A 47 43.04 -59.23 -14.54
CA ALA A 47 42.12 -58.66 -13.55
C ALA A 47 42.10 -57.12 -13.64
N CYS A 48 40.94 -56.51 -13.37
CA CYS A 48 40.76 -55.07 -13.42
C CYS A 48 41.54 -54.35 -12.30
N PRO A 49 41.83 -53.04 -12.44
CA PRO A 49 42.60 -52.27 -11.47
C PRO A 49 42.06 -52.34 -10.03
N GLU A 50 40.74 -52.31 -9.86
CA GLU A 50 40.10 -52.45 -8.54
C GLU A 50 40.36 -53.83 -7.90
N CYS A 51 40.37 -54.91 -8.70
CA CYS A 51 40.67 -56.24 -8.21
C CYS A 51 42.18 -56.44 -7.94
N LYS A 52 43.05 -55.78 -8.70
CA LYS A 52 44.51 -55.80 -8.47
C LYS A 52 44.93 -55.05 -7.21
N LEU A 53 44.23 -53.97 -6.84
CA LEU A 53 44.48 -53.23 -5.60
C LEU A 53 44.13 -54.03 -4.33
N LYS A 54 43.30 -55.07 -4.46
CA LYS A 54 42.86 -55.92 -3.34
C LYS A 54 43.67 -57.21 -3.15
N GLU A 55 44.75 -57.42 -3.92
CA GLU A 55 45.66 -58.55 -3.71
C GLU A 55 46.77 -58.20 -2.70
N LYS A 56 46.79 -58.92 -1.57
CA LYS A 56 47.91 -58.90 -0.61
C LYS A 56 49.16 -59.46 -1.26
N ARG A 57 50.24 -58.66 -1.32
CA ARG A 57 51.58 -59.17 -1.66
C ARG A 57 52.07 -60.11 -0.56
N CYS A 58 52.42 -61.33 -0.93
CA CYS A 58 53.13 -62.31 -0.09
C CYS A 58 54.64 -62.14 -0.35
N ASN A 59 55.45 -62.07 0.72
CA ASN A 59 56.91 -62.01 0.66
C ASN A 59 57.48 -63.30 0.08
N LYS A 60 58.23 -63.19 -1.02
CA LYS A 60 59.20 -64.20 -1.46
C LYS A 60 60.51 -63.50 -1.76
N ASP A 61 61.39 -63.44 -0.77
CA ASP A 61 62.80 -63.17 -0.99
C ASP A 61 63.59 -64.46 -0.73
N THR A 62 63.95 -65.12 -1.84
CA THR A 62 65.08 -66.04 -1.90
C THR A 62 65.99 -65.52 -2.98
N THR A 63 67.09 -64.87 -2.58
CA THR A 63 68.19 -64.57 -3.49
C THR A 63 69.51 -64.81 -2.78
N LEU A 64 70.21 -65.83 -3.27
CA LEU A 64 71.57 -66.21 -2.89
C LEU A 64 72.55 -65.12 -3.34
N ILE A 65 73.48 -64.70 -2.46
CA ILE A 65 74.61 -63.85 -2.81
C ILE A 65 75.90 -64.66 -2.62
N LYS A 66 76.65 -64.83 -3.72
CA LYS A 66 78.04 -65.34 -3.74
C LYS A 66 78.99 -64.21 -3.27
N PRO A 67 80.06 -64.51 -2.52
CA PRO A 67 81.00 -63.47 -2.13
C PRO A 67 81.94 -63.13 -3.29
N ALA A 68 82.11 -61.83 -3.57
CA ALA A 68 83.20 -61.29 -4.35
C ALA A 68 84.12 -60.50 -3.41
N THR A 69 85.39 -60.86 -3.43
CA THR A 69 86.47 -60.24 -2.65
C THR A 69 86.89 -58.93 -3.29
N ILE A 70 86.97 -57.84 -2.52
CA ILE A 70 87.69 -56.61 -2.93
C ILE A 70 88.56 -56.12 -1.76
N THR A 71 89.80 -55.82 -2.09
CA THR A 71 90.92 -55.37 -1.27
C THR A 71 90.84 -53.90 -0.81
N VAL A 72 91.53 -53.63 0.30
CA VAL A 72 91.48 -52.46 1.22
C VAL A 72 92.16 -51.19 0.66
N ALA A 73 91.64 -50.01 1.04
CA ALA A 73 92.34 -48.71 1.05
C ALA A 73 92.12 -47.93 2.38
N ASN A 74 93.06 -47.02 2.68
CA ASN A 74 93.52 -46.44 3.97
C ASN A 74 92.54 -45.69 4.91
N SER A 75 92.97 -45.48 6.17
CA SER A 75 92.17 -45.25 7.39
C SER A 75 92.00 -43.80 7.91
N SER A 76 92.35 -42.74 7.18
CA SER A 76 92.15 -41.34 7.64
C SER A 76 91.01 -40.59 6.92
N GLU A 77 90.70 -40.92 5.66
CA GLU A 77 89.55 -40.36 4.93
C GLU A 77 88.21 -40.96 5.39
N VAL A 78 88.24 -42.20 5.92
CA VAL A 78 87.07 -42.91 6.45
C VAL A 78 86.52 -42.25 7.73
N SER A 79 87.38 -41.59 8.51
CA SER A 79 87.02 -40.93 9.76
C SER A 79 86.28 -39.61 9.53
N ASN A 80 86.75 -38.79 8.57
CA ASN A 80 86.16 -37.49 8.23
C ASN A 80 84.83 -37.64 7.48
N LEU A 81 84.77 -38.60 6.54
CA LEU A 81 83.52 -38.99 5.87
C LEU A 81 82.49 -39.54 6.86
N GLY A 82 82.94 -40.23 7.91
CA GLY A 82 82.09 -40.75 8.98
C GLY A 82 81.43 -39.66 9.85
N GLU A 83 82.12 -38.55 10.10
CA GLU A 83 81.57 -37.40 10.82
C GLU A 83 80.60 -36.58 9.96
N GLU A 84 80.91 -36.35 8.68
CA GLU A 84 79.99 -35.72 7.72
C GLU A 84 78.71 -36.56 7.51
N LEU A 85 78.82 -37.89 7.38
CA LEU A 85 77.67 -38.79 7.30
C LEU A 85 76.80 -38.73 8.56
N ARG A 86 77.42 -38.52 9.73
CA ARG A 86 76.71 -38.43 11.01
C ARG A 86 75.96 -37.10 11.12
N CYS A 87 76.58 -36.00 10.70
CA CYS A 87 75.95 -34.67 10.64
C CYS A 87 74.79 -34.65 9.64
N PHE A 88 75.00 -35.17 8.42
CA PHE A 88 73.97 -35.31 7.39
C PHE A 88 72.80 -36.20 7.84
N ARG A 89 73.08 -37.28 8.58
CA ARG A 89 72.05 -38.14 9.16
C ARG A 89 71.20 -37.41 10.20
N GLU A 90 71.81 -36.51 10.96
CA GLU A 90 71.12 -35.69 11.95
C GLU A 90 70.28 -34.59 11.31
N GLU A 91 70.78 -33.91 10.26
CA GLU A 91 70.00 -32.99 9.43
C GLU A 91 68.81 -33.69 8.74
N MET A 92 69.01 -34.90 8.23
CA MET A 92 67.93 -35.73 7.67
C MET A 92 66.92 -36.16 8.74
N ARG A 93 67.34 -36.33 10.00
CA ARG A 93 66.45 -36.60 11.14
C ARG A 93 65.62 -35.36 11.46
N GLN A 94 66.25 -34.20 11.56
CA GLN A 94 65.62 -32.92 11.85
C GLN A 94 64.65 -32.51 10.73
N THR A 95 65.05 -32.65 9.47
CA THR A 95 64.19 -32.44 8.29
C THR A 95 62.98 -33.37 8.33
N ARG A 96 63.14 -34.65 8.71
CA ARG A 96 62.00 -35.57 8.87
C ARG A 96 61.06 -35.20 10.00
N GLU A 97 61.58 -34.61 11.08
CA GLU A 97 60.79 -34.09 12.19
C GLU A 97 60.01 -32.83 11.78
N GLU A 98 60.63 -31.92 11.03
CA GLU A 98 59.94 -30.75 10.44
C GLU A 98 58.86 -31.17 9.43
N PHE A 99 59.16 -32.14 8.55
CA PHE A 99 58.14 -32.71 7.65
C PHE A 99 56.98 -33.38 8.41
N ARG A 100 57.24 -33.94 9.59
CA ARG A 100 56.19 -34.50 10.45
C ARG A 100 55.33 -33.39 11.04
N ALA A 101 55.94 -32.33 11.59
CA ALA A 101 55.24 -31.16 12.13
C ALA A 101 54.40 -30.45 11.06
N PHE A 102 54.96 -30.22 9.87
CA PHE A 102 54.24 -29.65 8.72
C PHE A 102 53.04 -30.51 8.30
N ARG A 103 53.16 -31.84 8.39
CA ARG A 103 52.05 -32.75 8.09
C ARG A 103 50.92 -32.65 9.12
N GLU A 104 51.25 -32.41 10.38
CA GLU A 104 50.27 -32.17 11.44
C GLU A 104 49.55 -30.83 11.22
N GLU A 105 50.28 -29.75 10.89
CA GLU A 105 49.68 -28.45 10.53
C GLU A 105 48.75 -28.54 9.31
N LEU A 106 49.15 -29.27 8.26
CA LEU A 106 48.30 -29.52 7.10
C LEU A 106 47.03 -30.30 7.46
N GLN A 107 47.10 -31.20 8.44
CA GLN A 107 45.94 -31.92 8.92
C GLN A 107 45.00 -31.00 9.71
N ASP A 108 45.53 -30.05 10.48
CA ASP A 108 44.74 -29.04 11.19
C ASP A 108 44.07 -28.05 10.24
N ILE A 109 44.78 -27.59 9.20
CA ILE A 109 44.19 -26.77 8.13
C ILE A 109 43.05 -27.52 7.45
N ARG A 110 43.23 -28.81 7.13
CA ARG A 110 42.15 -29.63 6.55
C ARG A 110 40.93 -29.71 7.47
N ASN A 111 41.15 -29.88 8.78
CA ASN A 111 40.07 -29.92 9.75
C ASN A 111 39.32 -28.57 9.84
N LEU A 112 40.04 -27.44 9.78
CA LEU A 112 39.47 -26.10 9.76
C LEU A 112 38.65 -25.85 8.49
N VAL A 113 39.16 -26.24 7.32
CA VAL A 113 38.45 -26.12 6.05
C VAL A 113 37.15 -26.92 6.09
N SER A 114 37.17 -28.15 6.60
CA SER A 114 35.97 -28.96 6.75
C SER A 114 34.94 -28.34 7.71
N LYS A 115 35.40 -27.70 8.79
CA LYS A 115 34.52 -26.95 9.71
C LYS A 115 33.92 -25.70 9.05
N CYS A 116 34.68 -25.00 8.21
CA CYS A 116 34.18 -23.87 7.43
C CYS A 116 33.12 -24.30 6.42
N ASP A 117 33.35 -25.42 5.71
CA ASP A 117 32.39 -25.99 4.76
C ASP A 117 31.05 -26.29 5.45
N ALA A 118 31.10 -26.99 6.59
CA ALA A 118 29.89 -27.29 7.37
C ALA A 118 29.17 -26.04 7.91
N ARG A 119 29.88 -24.91 8.10
CA ARG A 119 29.26 -23.63 8.45
C ARG A 119 28.63 -22.94 7.24
N LEU A 120 29.25 -23.04 6.07
CA LEU A 120 28.71 -22.53 4.82
C LEU A 120 27.43 -23.25 4.44
N ASP A 121 27.40 -24.59 4.54
CA ASP A 121 26.18 -25.39 4.32
C ASP A 121 25.03 -24.95 5.23
N LYS A 122 25.31 -24.71 6.52
CA LYS A 122 24.30 -24.23 7.48
C LYS A 122 23.80 -22.84 7.12
N LEU A 123 24.70 -21.96 6.69
CA LEU A 123 24.33 -20.60 6.29
C LEU A 123 23.45 -20.63 5.04
N GLU A 124 23.82 -21.43 4.04
CA GLU A 124 23.05 -21.60 2.80
C GLU A 124 21.63 -22.11 3.09
N ASN A 125 21.50 -23.14 3.93
CA ASN A 125 20.19 -23.66 4.34
C ASN A 125 19.34 -22.61 5.09
N THR A 126 19.96 -21.80 5.94
CA THR A 126 19.26 -20.74 6.69
C THR A 126 18.76 -19.64 5.76
N VAL A 127 19.60 -19.22 4.80
CA VAL A 127 19.22 -18.23 3.78
C VAL A 127 18.07 -18.74 2.93
N GLN A 128 18.13 -19.99 2.47
CA GLN A 128 17.05 -20.61 1.71
C GLN A 128 15.72 -20.59 2.47
N THR A 129 15.74 -20.95 3.76
CA THR A 129 14.54 -20.95 4.61
C THR A 129 13.94 -19.55 4.78
N ILE A 130 14.79 -18.52 4.92
CA ILE A 130 14.33 -17.13 5.07
C ILE A 130 13.65 -16.64 3.78
N LEU A 131 14.24 -16.93 2.61
CA LEU A 131 13.68 -16.53 1.32
C LEU A 131 12.29 -17.15 1.10
N GLU A 132 12.14 -18.45 1.36
CA GLU A 132 10.86 -19.15 1.26
C GLU A 132 9.79 -18.57 2.20
N SER A 133 10.18 -18.21 3.43
CA SER A 133 9.28 -17.57 4.38
C SER A 133 8.82 -16.17 3.92
N GLN A 134 9.73 -15.36 3.37
CA GLN A 134 9.41 -14.02 2.86
C GLN A 134 8.41 -14.05 1.69
N GLU A 135 8.56 -15.01 0.78
CA GLU A 135 7.67 -15.18 -0.37
C GLU A 135 6.24 -15.56 0.05
N GLN A 136 6.11 -16.40 1.10
CA GLN A 136 4.83 -16.75 1.69
C GLN A 136 4.15 -15.56 2.40
N TYR A 137 4.88 -14.77 3.18
CA TYR A 137 4.31 -13.60 3.87
C TYR A 137 3.84 -12.52 2.89
N SER A 138 4.59 -12.28 1.82
CA SER A 138 4.23 -11.28 0.79
C SER A 138 2.95 -11.66 0.04
N SER A 139 2.85 -12.92 -0.40
CA SER A 139 1.70 -13.42 -1.16
C SER A 139 0.40 -13.51 -0.32
N GLN A 140 0.51 -13.87 0.96
CA GLN A 140 -0.65 -13.88 1.85
C GLN A 140 -1.14 -12.47 2.22
N GLY A 141 -0.24 -11.52 2.46
CA GLY A 141 -0.60 -10.13 2.77
C GLY A 141 -1.40 -9.49 1.64
N LEU A 142 -0.91 -9.59 0.41
CA LEU A 142 -1.60 -9.09 -0.79
C LEU A 142 -2.99 -9.73 -0.98
N LYS A 143 -3.12 -11.04 -0.70
CA LYS A 143 -4.40 -11.74 -0.84
C LYS A 143 -5.45 -11.28 0.17
N ILE A 144 -5.04 -11.00 1.41
CA ILE A 144 -5.92 -10.45 2.45
C ILE A 144 -6.39 -9.04 2.07
N GLU A 145 -5.49 -8.23 1.52
CA GLU A 145 -5.80 -6.86 1.10
C GLU A 145 -6.78 -6.83 -0.08
N ILE A 146 -6.59 -7.71 -1.08
CA ILE A 146 -7.53 -7.88 -2.19
C ILE A 146 -8.92 -8.27 -1.67
N LEU A 147 -9.02 -9.24 -0.75
CA LEU A 147 -10.31 -9.65 -0.18
C LEU A 147 -11.00 -8.52 0.59
N LYS A 148 -10.25 -7.70 1.32
CA LYS A 148 -10.80 -6.51 1.99
C LYS A 148 -11.31 -5.49 0.98
N LEU A 149 -10.57 -5.27 -0.11
CA LEU A 149 -10.97 -4.36 -1.17
C LEU A 149 -12.23 -4.84 -1.88
N GLU A 150 -12.30 -6.11 -2.26
CA GLU A 150 -13.47 -6.75 -2.86
C GLU A 150 -14.70 -6.65 -1.95
N SER A 151 -14.54 -6.89 -0.65
CA SER A 151 -15.61 -6.70 0.34
C SER A 151 -16.10 -5.25 0.39
N THR A 152 -15.19 -4.29 0.31
CA THR A 152 -15.53 -2.86 0.36
C THR A 152 -16.26 -2.44 -0.92
N VAL A 153 -15.82 -2.93 -2.08
CA VAL A 153 -16.50 -2.69 -3.38
C VAL A 153 -17.92 -3.24 -3.35
N ASN A 154 -18.11 -4.48 -2.87
CA ASN A 154 -19.44 -5.07 -2.76
C ASN A 154 -20.35 -4.28 -1.82
N GLN A 155 -19.82 -3.81 -0.68
CA GLN A 155 -20.56 -2.97 0.25
C GLN A 155 -20.98 -1.64 -0.40
N LEU A 156 -20.05 -0.93 -1.05
CA LEU A 156 -20.33 0.32 -1.75
C LEU A 156 -21.36 0.14 -2.86
N GLN A 157 -21.33 -1.00 -3.56
CA GLN A 157 -22.28 -1.28 -4.63
C GLN A 157 -23.69 -1.58 -4.09
N ALA A 158 -23.80 -2.21 -2.92
CA ALA A 158 -25.07 -2.35 -2.21
C ALA A 158 -25.60 -0.98 -1.74
N ASP A 159 -24.75 -0.17 -1.12
CA ASP A 159 -25.13 1.17 -0.64
C ASP A 159 -25.59 2.08 -1.80
N LEU A 160 -24.99 1.96 -2.99
CA LEU A 160 -25.44 2.67 -4.20
C LEU A 160 -26.83 2.21 -4.65
N ASN A 161 -27.07 0.90 -4.71
CA ASN A 161 -28.38 0.38 -5.09
C ASN A 161 -29.47 0.79 -4.08
N ASP A 162 -29.17 0.78 -2.79
CA ASP A 162 -30.11 1.19 -1.75
C ASP A 162 -30.42 2.69 -1.88
N ARG A 163 -29.42 3.53 -2.14
CA ARG A 163 -29.62 4.96 -2.45
C ARG A 163 -30.46 5.17 -3.70
N ASP A 164 -30.23 4.40 -4.76
CA ASP A 164 -31.00 4.49 -6.00
C ASP A 164 -32.47 4.09 -5.77
N GLN A 165 -32.73 3.04 -4.96
CA GLN A 165 -34.09 2.67 -4.57
C GLN A 165 -34.75 3.71 -3.67
N GLU A 166 -34.02 4.31 -2.72
CA GLU A 166 -34.53 5.41 -1.89
C GLU A 166 -34.87 6.65 -2.71
N LEU A 167 -34.09 6.97 -3.74
CA LEU A 167 -34.38 8.06 -4.67
C LEU A 167 -35.70 7.83 -5.41
N LEU A 168 -35.99 6.58 -5.79
CA LEU A 168 -37.23 6.19 -6.49
C LEU A 168 -38.43 6.03 -5.54
N ALA A 169 -38.23 6.02 -4.22
CA ALA A 169 -39.30 5.73 -3.25
C ALA A 169 -40.47 6.74 -3.29
N ASN A 170 -40.25 7.93 -3.85
CA ASN A 170 -41.27 8.96 -4.04
C ASN A 170 -41.74 9.10 -5.50
N ASP A 171 -41.21 8.28 -6.41
CA ASP A 171 -41.53 8.35 -7.84
C ASP A 171 -42.69 7.43 -8.17
N VAL A 172 -43.66 7.95 -8.93
CA VAL A 172 -44.78 7.18 -9.46
C VAL A 172 -44.63 7.09 -10.97
N GLU A 173 -44.32 5.90 -11.48
CA GLU A 173 -44.29 5.65 -12.92
C GLU A 173 -45.71 5.49 -13.46
N LEU A 174 -46.06 6.31 -14.44
CA LEU A 174 -47.35 6.25 -15.14
C LEU A 174 -47.12 5.80 -16.58
N SER A 175 -47.31 4.50 -16.84
CA SER A 175 -47.16 3.91 -18.16
C SER A 175 -48.51 3.87 -18.91
N GLY A 176 -48.47 3.94 -20.24
CA GLY A 176 -49.65 3.73 -21.09
C GLY A 176 -50.60 4.93 -21.23
N ILE A 177 -50.12 6.15 -20.94
CA ILE A 177 -50.85 7.37 -21.27
C ILE A 177 -50.69 7.64 -22.78
N PRO A 178 -51.77 7.66 -23.57
CA PRO A 178 -51.69 8.02 -24.99
C PRO A 178 -51.31 9.50 -25.12
N GLU A 179 -50.26 9.80 -25.87
CA GLU A 179 -49.81 11.18 -26.14
C GLU A 179 -50.49 11.69 -27.41
N GLU A 180 -51.26 12.77 -27.30
CA GLU A 180 -51.83 13.47 -28.46
C GLU A 180 -51.02 14.74 -28.80
N SER A 181 -50.99 15.14 -30.08
CA SER A 181 -50.25 16.32 -30.51
C SER A 181 -50.81 17.60 -29.88
N GLY A 182 -49.99 18.29 -29.09
CA GLY A 182 -50.35 19.55 -28.43
C GLY A 182 -50.78 19.42 -26.97
N GLU A 183 -50.66 18.24 -26.37
CA GLU A 183 -50.90 18.06 -24.94
C GLU A 183 -49.88 18.81 -24.09
N ASN A 184 -50.39 19.48 -23.05
CA ASN A 184 -49.57 20.17 -22.07
C ASN A 184 -49.26 19.20 -20.91
N PRO A 185 -47.98 18.92 -20.59
CA PRO A 185 -47.59 18.08 -19.46
C PRO A 185 -48.24 18.49 -18.13
N THR A 186 -48.45 19.79 -17.92
CA THR A 186 -49.15 20.32 -16.74
C THR A 186 -50.60 19.84 -16.67
N HIS A 187 -51.29 19.79 -17.80
CA HIS A 187 -52.68 19.33 -17.87
C HIS A 187 -52.80 17.82 -17.62
N LEU A 188 -51.84 17.03 -18.11
CA LEU A 188 -51.75 15.59 -17.82
C LEU A 188 -51.56 15.34 -16.32
N VAL A 189 -50.60 16.05 -15.69
CA VAL A 189 -50.37 15.95 -14.25
C VAL A 189 -51.64 16.32 -13.47
N LEU A 190 -52.29 17.44 -13.78
CA LEU A 190 -53.54 17.84 -13.11
C LEU A 190 -54.66 16.82 -13.30
N SER A 191 -54.77 16.23 -14.49
CA SER A 191 -55.78 15.21 -14.79
C SER A 191 -55.55 13.94 -13.97
N VAL A 192 -54.30 13.47 -13.88
CA VAL A 192 -53.94 12.29 -13.07
C VAL A 192 -54.19 12.56 -11.58
N VAL A 193 -53.71 13.69 -11.07
CA VAL A 193 -53.86 14.07 -9.65
C VAL A 193 -55.33 14.15 -9.26
N THR A 194 -56.18 14.70 -10.14
CA THR A 194 -57.64 14.72 -9.97
C THR A 194 -58.23 13.31 -9.91
N LYS A 195 -57.77 12.39 -10.78
CA LYS A 195 -58.23 10.98 -10.78
C LYS A 195 -57.76 10.20 -9.54
N LEU A 196 -56.63 10.58 -8.96
CA LEU A 196 -56.13 10.05 -7.69
C LEU A 196 -56.85 10.63 -6.46
N GLY A 197 -57.78 11.58 -6.65
CA GLY A 197 -58.57 12.18 -5.56
C GLY A 197 -57.82 13.27 -4.78
N VAL A 198 -56.74 13.82 -5.34
CA VAL A 198 -55.99 14.93 -4.75
C VAL A 198 -56.39 16.23 -5.45
N HIS A 199 -56.63 17.28 -4.67
CA HIS A 199 -56.84 18.62 -5.20
C HIS A 199 -55.50 19.34 -5.34
N LEU A 200 -55.13 19.68 -6.58
CA LEU A 200 -53.95 20.47 -6.90
C LEU A 200 -54.34 21.55 -7.91
N GLU A 201 -53.96 22.79 -7.62
CA GLU A 201 -54.12 23.91 -8.53
C GLU A 201 -52.89 24.08 -9.42
N GLU A 202 -53.07 24.58 -10.65
CA GLU A 202 -51.97 24.83 -11.59
C GLU A 202 -50.88 25.73 -10.99
N LYS A 203 -51.28 26.73 -10.19
CA LYS A 203 -50.35 27.64 -9.50
C LYS A 203 -49.40 26.86 -8.59
N GLU A 204 -49.85 25.80 -7.92
CA GLU A 204 -49.04 25.04 -6.97
C GLU A 204 -47.93 24.28 -7.70
N LEU A 205 -48.26 23.69 -8.85
CA LEU A 205 -47.27 23.06 -9.72
C LEU A 205 -46.20 24.05 -10.17
N VAL A 206 -46.61 25.26 -10.57
CA VAL A 206 -45.68 26.32 -10.97
C VAL A 206 -44.76 26.72 -9.80
N HIS A 207 -45.28 26.86 -8.57
CA HIS A 207 -44.44 27.16 -7.40
C HIS A 207 -43.45 26.04 -7.12
N CYS A 208 -43.88 24.77 -7.16
CA CYS A 208 -43.00 23.62 -6.98
C CYS A 208 -41.87 23.60 -8.02
N MET A 209 -42.19 23.78 -9.30
CA MET A 209 -41.18 23.84 -10.37
C MET A 209 -40.15 24.95 -10.11
N ARG A 210 -40.60 26.13 -9.69
CA ARG A 210 -39.72 27.27 -9.39
C ARG A 210 -38.79 27.00 -8.22
N ILE A 211 -39.29 26.33 -7.18
CA ILE A 211 -38.49 25.90 -6.02
C ILE A 211 -37.43 24.90 -6.46
N LEU A 212 -37.82 23.82 -7.16
CA LEU A 212 -36.90 22.79 -7.64
C LEU A 212 -35.80 23.37 -8.53
N LEU A 213 -36.18 24.30 -9.41
CA LEU A 213 -35.27 24.98 -10.31
C LEU A 213 -34.27 25.87 -9.56
N ALA A 214 -34.72 26.64 -8.58
CA ALA A 214 -33.84 27.45 -7.74
C ALA A 214 -32.89 26.58 -6.90
N LEU A 215 -33.39 25.49 -6.31
CA LEU A 215 -32.58 24.54 -5.55
C LEU A 215 -31.51 23.86 -6.43
N SER A 216 -31.87 23.45 -7.65
CA SER A 216 -30.93 22.91 -8.63
C SER A 216 -29.86 23.93 -9.02
N PHE A 217 -30.24 25.21 -9.20
CA PHE A 217 -29.27 26.28 -9.42
C PHE A 217 -28.30 26.45 -8.24
N TYR A 218 -28.79 26.46 -6.99
CA TYR A 218 -27.92 26.59 -5.81
C TYR A 218 -26.99 25.39 -5.63
N ALA A 219 -27.48 24.18 -5.87
CA ALA A 219 -26.70 22.94 -5.70
C ALA A 219 -25.60 22.79 -6.76
N THR A 220 -25.89 23.18 -8.01
CA THR A 220 -24.96 22.98 -9.13
C THR A 220 -24.05 24.18 -9.40
N GLY A 221 -24.46 25.39 -9.03
CA GLY A 221 -23.76 26.63 -9.41
C GLY A 221 -23.72 26.85 -10.94
N SER A 222 -24.59 26.17 -11.70
CA SER A 222 -24.55 26.14 -13.16
C SER A 222 -25.16 27.38 -13.81
N TYR A 223 -25.00 27.52 -15.13
CA TYR A 223 -25.59 28.61 -15.89
C TYR A 223 -27.13 28.49 -15.93
N GLN A 224 -27.82 29.61 -15.72
CA GLN A 224 -29.28 29.67 -15.70
C GLN A 224 -29.95 29.11 -16.97
N LYS A 225 -29.31 29.23 -18.14
CA LYS A 225 -29.82 28.63 -19.39
C LYS A 225 -29.82 27.09 -19.35
N LEU A 226 -28.81 26.49 -18.72
CA LEU A 226 -28.71 25.03 -18.61
C LEU A 226 -29.71 24.51 -17.57
N VAL A 227 -29.77 25.17 -16.42
CA VAL A 227 -30.74 24.84 -15.36
C VAL A 227 -32.18 24.98 -15.86
N GLY A 228 -32.47 26.00 -16.67
CA GLY A 228 -33.78 26.21 -17.28
C GLY A 228 -34.20 25.19 -18.32
N GLY A 229 -33.30 24.30 -18.76
CA GLY A 229 -33.60 23.12 -19.58
C GLY A 229 -33.62 21.81 -18.79
N THR A 230 -33.41 21.88 -17.46
CA THR A 230 -33.40 20.71 -16.57
C THR A 230 -34.84 20.40 -16.13
N TYR A 231 -35.13 19.13 -15.82
CA TYR A 231 -36.44 18.62 -15.37
C TYR A 231 -37.58 18.75 -16.39
N GLY A 232 -37.28 18.71 -17.69
CA GLY A 232 -38.30 18.78 -18.74
C GLY A 232 -39.00 20.14 -18.85
N THR A 233 -38.59 21.12 -18.04
CA THR A 233 -39.05 22.50 -18.17
C THR A 233 -38.21 23.21 -19.23
N LEU A 234 -38.85 23.89 -20.19
CA LEU A 234 -38.19 24.74 -21.18
C LEU A 234 -38.36 26.20 -20.77
N MET A 235 -37.70 26.60 -19.69
CA MET A 235 -37.82 27.96 -19.16
C MET A 235 -36.79 28.89 -19.77
N SER A 236 -37.23 30.08 -20.18
CA SER A 236 -36.31 31.15 -20.58
C SER A 236 -35.44 31.58 -19.42
N GLN A 237 -34.22 32.07 -19.72
CA GLN A 237 -33.28 32.54 -18.70
C GLN A 237 -33.89 33.64 -17.82
N GLN A 238 -34.75 34.50 -18.36
CA GLN A 238 -35.44 35.55 -17.60
C GLN A 238 -36.40 34.94 -16.57
N SER A 239 -37.10 33.86 -16.93
CA SER A 239 -38.02 33.17 -16.02
C SER A 239 -37.27 32.44 -14.92
N VAL A 240 -36.14 31.80 -15.25
CA VAL A 240 -35.20 31.22 -14.29
C VAL A 240 -34.71 32.28 -13.30
N SER A 241 -34.25 33.44 -13.80
CA SER A 241 -33.78 34.54 -12.96
C SER A 241 -34.86 35.03 -11.99
N ARG A 242 -36.11 35.16 -12.45
CA ARG A 242 -37.24 35.52 -11.57
C ARG A 242 -37.53 34.44 -10.54
N ALA A 243 -37.51 33.17 -10.92
CA ALA A 243 -37.71 32.05 -9.99
C ALA A 243 -36.64 32.02 -8.89
N ILE A 244 -35.37 32.12 -9.26
CA ILE A 244 -34.25 32.18 -8.29
C ILE A 244 -34.46 33.35 -7.33
N ARG A 245 -34.81 34.54 -7.83
CA ARG A 245 -35.05 35.71 -6.98
C ARG A 245 -36.18 35.50 -5.99
N GLU A 246 -37.34 35.07 -6.46
CA GLU A 246 -38.50 34.86 -5.59
C GLU A 246 -38.27 33.78 -4.54
N VAL A 247 -37.57 32.69 -4.90
CA VAL A 247 -37.20 31.65 -3.93
C VAL A 247 -36.16 32.17 -2.93
N THR A 248 -35.15 32.91 -3.38
CA THR A 248 -34.18 33.57 -2.47
C THR A 248 -34.89 34.52 -1.51
N ASP A 249 -35.82 35.34 -2.00
CA ASP A 249 -36.56 36.30 -1.17
C ASP A 249 -37.47 35.58 -0.16
N ALA A 250 -38.09 34.48 -0.56
CA ALA A 250 -38.88 33.63 0.32
C ALA A 250 -38.01 32.98 1.41
N LEU A 251 -36.83 32.42 1.05
CA LEU A 251 -35.91 31.83 2.02
C LEU A 251 -35.36 32.84 3.03
N ASN A 252 -35.14 34.09 2.58
CA ASN A 252 -34.71 35.20 3.43
C ASN A 252 -35.85 35.87 4.21
N ASN A 253 -37.11 35.41 4.05
CA ASN A 253 -38.21 35.93 4.84
C ASN A 253 -37.93 35.66 6.34
N PRO A 254 -38.06 36.66 7.23
CA PRO A 254 -37.75 36.50 8.65
C PRO A 254 -38.48 35.33 9.34
N ASN A 255 -39.70 35.00 8.89
CA ASN A 255 -40.48 33.89 9.44
C ASN A 255 -39.91 32.51 9.06
N ILE A 256 -39.20 32.42 7.93
CA ILE A 256 -38.53 31.19 7.48
C ILE A 256 -37.11 31.17 8.03
N LEU A 257 -36.33 32.22 7.79
CA LEU A 257 -34.93 32.30 8.21
C LEU A 257 -34.79 32.13 9.73
N GLY A 258 -35.59 32.84 10.53
CA GLY A 258 -35.53 32.78 11.99
C GLY A 258 -36.01 31.46 12.60
N LYS A 259 -36.64 30.59 11.80
CA LYS A 259 -37.00 29.22 12.20
C LYS A 259 -35.83 28.26 12.07
N TRP A 260 -34.98 28.45 11.07
CA TRP A 260 -33.90 27.51 10.73
C TRP A 260 -32.51 27.97 11.17
N ILE A 261 -32.21 29.27 11.05
CA ILE A 261 -30.94 29.86 11.48
C ILE A 261 -31.19 30.65 12.75
N ARG A 262 -30.88 30.03 13.89
CA ARG A 262 -31.09 30.64 15.20
C ARG A 262 -30.03 30.19 16.20
N PHE A 263 -29.38 31.17 16.80
CA PHE A 263 -28.46 30.93 17.90
C PHE A 263 -29.23 30.52 19.18
N PRO A 264 -28.77 29.53 19.96
CA PRO A 264 -29.50 29.01 21.12
C PRO A 264 -29.74 30.09 22.18
N GLN A 265 -31.01 30.31 22.53
CA GLN A 265 -31.44 31.37 23.45
C GLN A 265 -31.63 30.83 24.87
N THR A 266 -32.15 29.61 25.00
CA THR A 266 -32.43 29.00 26.30
C THR A 266 -31.25 28.19 26.81
N ARG A 267 -31.14 28.03 28.13
CA ARG A 267 -30.13 27.16 28.74
C ARG A 267 -30.29 25.70 28.28
N GLN A 268 -31.52 25.23 28.11
CA GLN A 268 -31.80 23.88 27.63
C GLN A 268 -31.26 23.63 26.22
N GLU A 269 -31.47 24.57 25.29
CA GLU A 269 -30.91 24.50 23.93
C GLU A 269 -29.37 24.48 23.97
N ARG A 270 -28.77 25.37 24.76
CA ARG A 270 -27.31 25.42 24.93
C ARG A 270 -26.74 24.13 25.52
N ASP A 271 -27.37 23.58 26.55
CA ASP A 271 -26.92 22.35 27.19
C ASP A 271 -27.04 21.13 26.25
N ALA A 272 -28.04 21.13 25.36
CA ALA A 272 -28.14 20.11 24.31
C ALA A 272 -26.96 20.19 23.32
N ILE A 273 -26.61 21.39 22.87
CA ILE A 273 -25.48 21.60 21.96
C ILE A 273 -24.15 21.22 22.64
N LYS A 274 -23.91 21.65 23.88
CA LYS A 274 -22.71 21.28 24.65
C LYS A 274 -22.56 19.76 24.77
N ARG A 275 -23.67 19.07 25.08
CA ARG A 275 -23.69 17.61 25.17
C ARG A 275 -23.32 16.97 23.84
N ARG A 276 -23.86 17.49 22.73
CA ARG A 276 -23.57 16.98 21.39
C ARG A 276 -22.10 17.15 21.00
N PHE A 277 -21.48 18.29 21.32
CA PHE A 277 -20.04 18.49 21.12
C PHE A 277 -19.21 17.53 21.98
N TYR A 278 -19.61 17.32 23.23
CA TYR A 278 -18.92 16.40 24.13
C TYR A 278 -19.02 14.94 23.65
N GLU A 279 -20.21 14.50 23.21
CA GLU A 279 -20.44 13.15 22.68
C GLU A 279 -19.61 12.87 21.41
N LYS A 280 -19.52 13.84 20.48
CA LYS A 280 -18.80 13.64 19.22
C LYS A 280 -17.30 13.87 19.31
N PHE A 281 -16.87 14.85 20.10
CA PHE A 281 -15.49 15.37 20.05
C PHE A 281 -14.80 15.38 21.42
N ASN A 282 -15.50 15.02 22.51
CA ASN A 282 -14.99 15.07 23.88
C ASN A 282 -14.57 16.49 24.33
N ILE A 283 -15.18 17.53 23.75
CA ILE A 283 -14.91 18.93 24.09
C ILE A 283 -16.13 19.49 24.84
N PRO A 284 -16.01 19.81 26.14
CA PRO A 284 -17.13 20.33 26.92
C PRO A 284 -17.36 21.83 26.65
N ALA A 285 -18.55 22.31 27.01
CA ALA A 285 -18.92 23.73 27.04
C ALA A 285 -18.89 24.48 25.69
N VAL A 286 -18.79 23.79 24.56
CA VAL A 286 -18.82 24.40 23.21
C VAL A 286 -20.26 24.62 22.74
N LEU A 287 -20.55 25.81 22.21
CA LEU A 287 -21.83 26.15 21.59
C LEU A 287 -21.79 26.17 20.06
N GLY A 288 -20.60 26.16 19.47
CA GLY A 288 -20.45 26.15 18.03
C GLY A 288 -19.01 26.36 17.59
N CYS A 289 -18.77 26.05 16.32
CA CYS A 289 -17.56 26.43 15.61
C CYS A 289 -17.83 27.69 14.81
N ILE A 290 -16.93 28.67 14.87
CA ILE A 290 -17.00 29.94 14.16
C ILE A 290 -15.86 30.03 13.16
N ASP A 291 -16.18 30.37 11.92
CA ASP A 291 -15.17 30.56 10.88
C ASP A 291 -15.63 31.53 9.79
N GLY A 292 -14.67 32.20 9.16
CA GLY A 292 -14.87 33.15 8.06
C GLY A 292 -14.69 32.49 6.70
N THR A 293 -15.66 32.64 5.80
CA THR A 293 -15.59 32.13 4.44
C THR A 293 -15.72 33.25 3.41
N HIS A 294 -14.87 33.22 2.38
CA HIS A 294 -14.91 34.20 1.29
C HIS A 294 -15.81 33.72 0.16
N ILE A 295 -16.98 34.36 0.03
CA ILE A 295 -17.91 34.13 -1.08
C ILE A 295 -17.56 35.07 -2.22
N SER A 296 -17.07 34.51 -3.33
CA SER A 296 -16.69 35.26 -4.52
C SER A 296 -17.86 36.07 -5.08
N ILE A 297 -17.59 37.30 -5.48
CA ILE A 297 -18.57 38.18 -6.12
C ILE A 297 -18.01 38.73 -7.42
N VAL A 298 -18.92 39.18 -8.30
CA VAL A 298 -18.52 40.02 -9.42
C VAL A 298 -17.92 41.32 -8.87
N ARG A 299 -16.83 41.79 -9.49
CA ARG A 299 -16.16 43.04 -9.15
C ARG A 299 -17.20 44.16 -8.99
N PRO A 300 -17.36 44.72 -7.78
CA PRO A 300 -18.29 45.82 -7.57
C PRO A 300 -17.75 47.11 -8.19
N THR A 301 -18.65 47.98 -8.65
CA THR A 301 -18.30 49.29 -9.24
C THR A 301 -18.05 50.36 -8.18
N GLU A 302 -18.57 50.18 -6.97
CA GLU A 302 -18.48 51.12 -5.86
C GLU A 302 -17.68 50.51 -4.70
N ASN A 303 -16.78 51.30 -4.10
CA ASN A 303 -15.93 50.89 -2.96
C ASN A 303 -15.28 49.51 -3.16
N GLU A 304 -14.75 49.28 -4.36
CA GLU A 304 -14.19 48.01 -4.80
C GLU A 304 -13.16 47.43 -3.81
N GLU A 305 -12.32 48.32 -3.29
CA GLU A 305 -11.24 48.00 -2.36
C GLU A 305 -11.74 47.28 -1.10
N ARG A 306 -12.99 47.51 -0.68
CA ARG A 306 -13.59 46.83 0.47
C ARG A 306 -13.85 45.35 0.23
N PHE A 307 -14.01 44.97 -1.03
CA PHE A 307 -14.34 43.60 -1.41
C PHE A 307 -13.12 42.81 -1.89
N PHE A 308 -12.01 43.47 -2.19
CA PHE A 308 -10.79 42.82 -2.63
C PHE A 308 -10.05 42.15 -1.46
N ASN A 309 -9.88 40.83 -1.52
CA ASN A 309 -9.32 40.04 -0.41
C ASN A 309 -7.82 39.75 -0.58
N ARG A 310 -7.21 39.19 0.47
CA ARG A 310 -5.79 38.74 0.49
C ARG A 310 -5.44 37.65 -0.53
N LYS A 311 -6.45 36.96 -1.08
CA LYS A 311 -6.33 35.93 -2.12
C LYS A 311 -6.46 36.53 -3.54
N HIS A 312 -6.42 37.85 -3.67
CA HIS A 312 -6.43 38.58 -4.94
C HIS A 312 -7.72 38.41 -5.77
N PHE A 313 -8.88 38.28 -5.11
CA PHE A 313 -10.18 38.32 -5.78
C PHE A 313 -11.24 39.09 -4.96
N HIS A 314 -12.33 39.51 -5.61
CA HIS A 314 -13.44 40.20 -4.94
C HIS A 314 -14.38 39.21 -4.28
N SER A 315 -14.68 39.42 -3.00
CA SER A 315 -15.55 38.55 -2.20
C SER A 315 -16.30 39.32 -1.13
N ARG A 316 -17.31 38.68 -0.54
CA ARG A 316 -17.81 39.00 0.80
C ARG A 316 -17.16 38.05 1.80
N ASN A 317 -16.66 38.57 2.92
CA ASN A 317 -16.25 37.70 4.02
C ASN A 317 -17.49 37.43 4.88
N VAL A 318 -17.89 36.16 4.94
CA VAL A 318 -19.09 35.71 5.63
C VAL A 318 -18.66 34.91 6.86
N LEU A 319 -18.99 35.44 8.04
CA LEU A 319 -18.71 34.77 9.31
C LEU A 319 -19.89 33.84 9.65
N ILE A 320 -19.62 32.56 9.86
CA ILE A 320 -20.64 31.54 10.09
C ILE A 320 -20.36 30.85 11.43
N ILE A 321 -21.42 30.59 12.19
CA ILE A 321 -21.37 29.73 13.39
C ILE A 321 -22.20 28.49 13.14
N CYS A 322 -21.61 27.30 13.34
CA CYS A 322 -22.28 26.01 13.17
C CYS A 322 -22.20 25.15 14.44
N ASP A 323 -23.18 24.27 14.64
CA ASP A 323 -23.15 23.28 15.72
C ASP A 323 -22.38 21.99 15.34
N ALA A 324 -22.35 21.01 16.25
CA ALA A 324 -21.69 19.73 16.06
C ALA A 324 -22.33 18.82 15.00
N ASP A 325 -23.55 19.13 14.55
CA ASP A 325 -24.28 18.43 13.48
C ASP A 325 -24.25 19.22 12.16
N LEU A 326 -23.39 20.24 12.06
CA LEU A 326 -23.22 21.12 10.90
C LEU A 326 -24.45 22.00 10.60
N ASN A 327 -25.35 22.18 11.57
CA ASN A 327 -26.44 23.15 11.44
C ASN A 327 -25.90 24.56 11.61
N ILE A 328 -26.30 25.45 10.71
CA ILE A 328 -25.94 26.87 10.77
C ILE A 328 -26.77 27.56 11.85
N LEU A 329 -26.10 28.07 12.88
CA LEU A 329 -26.70 28.79 14.01
C LEU A 329 -26.72 30.31 13.81
N SER A 330 -25.75 30.85 13.07
CA SER A 330 -25.63 32.27 12.77
C SER A 330 -24.82 32.52 11.51
N VAL A 331 -25.17 33.57 10.76
CA VAL A 331 -24.46 34.01 9.55
C VAL A 331 -24.40 35.53 9.54
N ASP A 332 -23.22 36.10 9.30
CA ASP A 332 -23.05 37.51 9.01
C ASP A 332 -22.28 37.70 7.71
N ALA A 333 -23.00 38.15 6.68
CA ALA A 333 -22.42 38.44 5.37
C ALA A 333 -22.14 39.93 5.16
N SER A 334 -22.32 40.80 6.16
CA SER A 334 -22.39 42.26 5.98
C SER A 334 -21.09 42.92 5.53
N PHE A 335 -19.99 42.18 5.52
CA PHE A 335 -18.64 42.69 5.30
C PHE A 335 -18.04 42.26 3.96
N GLY A 336 -17.21 43.14 3.40
CA GLY A 336 -16.45 42.86 2.19
C GLY A 336 -15.23 41.98 2.46
N GLY A 337 -14.67 41.40 1.40
CA GLY A 337 -13.52 40.49 1.46
C GLY A 337 -12.23 41.07 2.01
N ALA A 338 -12.12 42.40 2.14
CA ALA A 338 -10.99 43.03 2.81
C ALA A 338 -11.07 42.96 4.35
N SER A 339 -12.25 42.65 4.91
CA SER A 339 -12.45 42.59 6.36
C SER A 339 -11.89 41.31 6.96
N HIS A 340 -11.18 41.43 8.09
CA HIS A 340 -10.70 40.30 8.90
C HIS A 340 -11.81 39.72 9.79
N ASP A 341 -11.75 38.43 10.07
CA ASP A 341 -12.74 37.72 10.89
C ASP A 341 -12.87 38.32 12.30
N SER A 342 -11.76 38.78 12.89
CA SER A 342 -11.74 39.46 14.19
C SER A 342 -12.55 40.76 14.17
N PHE A 343 -12.48 41.53 13.08
CA PHE A 343 -13.25 42.75 12.90
C PHE A 343 -14.75 42.45 12.80
N ILE A 344 -15.12 41.42 12.03
CA ILE A 344 -16.51 40.97 11.89
C ILE A 344 -17.02 40.48 13.25
N TRP A 345 -16.28 39.61 13.93
CA TRP A 345 -16.63 39.08 15.25
C TRP A 345 -16.84 40.20 16.29
N ASN A 346 -16.00 41.25 16.25
CA ASN A 346 -16.13 42.38 17.15
C ASN A 346 -17.44 43.17 16.99
N GLN A 347 -18.07 43.11 15.82
CA GLN A 347 -19.36 43.74 15.55
C GLN A 347 -20.53 42.75 15.58
N HIS A 348 -20.24 41.45 15.63
CA HIS A 348 -21.24 40.40 15.51
C HIS A 348 -22.16 40.34 16.75
N PRO A 349 -23.50 40.37 16.59
CA PRO A 349 -24.44 40.43 17.73
C PRO A 349 -24.29 39.30 18.76
N VAL A 350 -23.94 38.09 18.30
CA VAL A 350 -23.72 36.92 19.17
C VAL A 350 -22.58 37.15 20.17
N LYS A 351 -21.59 38.00 19.88
CA LYS A 351 -20.49 38.28 20.80
C LYS A 351 -20.98 38.85 22.13
N ASN A 352 -21.89 39.83 22.09
CA ASN A 352 -22.45 40.43 23.29
C ASN A 352 -23.29 39.43 24.10
N HIS A 353 -24.03 38.56 23.41
CA HIS A 353 -24.76 37.48 24.06
C HIS A 353 -23.81 36.51 24.77
N MET A 354 -22.70 36.13 24.12
CA MET A 354 -21.70 35.25 24.70
C MET A 354 -21.06 35.86 25.96
N ILE A 355 -20.66 37.13 25.90
CA ILE A 355 -20.11 37.85 27.06
C ILE A 355 -21.11 37.86 28.22
N SER A 356 -22.39 38.13 27.95
CA SER A 356 -23.44 38.13 28.96
C SER A 356 -23.59 36.76 29.65
N LEU A 357 -23.47 35.65 28.90
CA LEU A 357 -23.54 34.30 29.46
C LEU A 357 -22.34 34.01 30.37
N LEU A 358 -21.12 34.38 29.96
CA LEU A 358 -19.93 34.24 30.81
C LEU A 358 -20.06 35.08 32.10
N SER A 359 -20.53 36.33 31.99
CA SER A 359 -20.76 37.19 33.15
C SER A 359 -21.82 36.65 34.11
N SER A 360 -22.76 35.84 33.62
CA SER A 360 -23.76 35.14 34.44
C SER A 360 -23.24 33.86 35.10
N GLY A 361 -21.97 33.50 34.87
CA GLY A 361 -21.34 32.30 35.42
C GLY A 361 -21.55 31.03 34.59
N GLU A 362 -22.06 31.15 33.36
CA GLU A 362 -22.20 30.01 32.45
C GLU A 362 -20.92 29.83 31.61
N ASN A 363 -20.23 28.71 31.78
CA ASN A 363 -19.08 28.36 30.93
C ASN A 363 -19.59 27.97 29.54
N VAL A 364 -19.24 28.79 28.55
CA VAL A 364 -19.60 28.64 27.14
C VAL A 364 -18.46 29.12 26.26
N TYR A 365 -18.20 28.41 25.16
CA TYR A 365 -17.13 28.71 24.22
C TYR A 365 -17.59 28.56 22.77
N LEU A 366 -17.01 29.36 21.87
CA LEU A 366 -17.00 29.09 20.44
C LEU A 366 -15.59 28.66 20.05
N LEU A 367 -15.48 27.64 19.20
CA LEU A 367 -14.20 27.19 18.64
C LEU A 367 -13.99 27.89 17.30
N GLY A 368 -12.84 28.51 17.08
CA GLY A 368 -12.51 29.13 15.79
C GLY A 368 -11.03 29.06 15.53
N GLU A 369 -10.62 29.25 14.27
CA GLU A 369 -9.21 29.28 13.93
C GLU A 369 -8.54 30.55 14.47
N HIS A 370 -7.46 30.36 15.23
CA HIS A 370 -6.58 31.44 15.61
C HIS A 370 -5.70 31.76 14.39
N ASN A 371 -5.99 32.84 13.67
CA ASN A 371 -5.08 33.35 12.64
C ASN A 371 -3.75 33.70 13.33
N LYS A 372 -2.73 32.84 13.21
CA LYS A 372 -1.34 33.11 13.61
C LYS A 372 -0.72 34.10 12.61
N SER A 373 -1.16 35.34 12.64
CA SER A 373 -0.52 36.42 11.89
C SER A 373 -0.38 37.67 12.76
N GLU A 374 0.13 37.49 13.97
CA GLU A 374 0.67 38.54 14.84
C GLU A 374 1.47 37.84 15.95
N GLU A 375 2.71 37.47 15.62
CA GLU A 375 3.79 37.53 16.63
C GLU A 375 4.01 39.01 16.93
N GLU A 376 3.15 39.60 17.76
CA GLU A 376 3.47 40.83 18.47
C GLU A 376 3.58 40.50 19.95
N HIS A 377 4.85 40.50 20.38
CA HIS A 377 5.30 40.66 21.75
C HIS A 377 4.29 41.39 22.64
N TYR A 378 3.64 40.68 23.57
CA TYR A 378 3.40 41.19 24.92
C TYR A 378 3.44 40.01 25.91
N GLU A 379 4.22 40.23 26.97
CA GLU A 379 4.52 39.32 28.09
C GLU A 379 3.29 38.79 28.83
#